data_AF-A0A8S3ZNY9-F1
#
_entry.id   AF-A0A8S3ZNY9-F1
#
_cell.length_a   1.000
_cell.length_b   1.000
_cell.length_c   1.000
_cell.angle_alpha   90.00
_cell.angle_beta   90.00
_cell.angle_gamma   90.00
#
_symmetry.space_group_name_H-M   'P 1'
#
loop_
_entity.id
_entity.type
_entity.pdbx_description
1 polymer ?
#
loop_
_entity_poly.entity_id
_entity_poly.type
_entity_poly.pdbx_seq_one_letter_code
_entity_poly.pdbx_strand_id
1 'polypeptide(L)'
;MLKKRSICCVLCLVCPLCGGCCVWCVLCLVCALSGVSSVWCVLFGVCSLWCVLCLVFALSGVCSVWCVLCLVCALSGVCSVWRVLCLVCALSGVCSVWCVLCLACPLSGVCSVWRVLCLVCALSGVCSVWCVLCLVCALSGVYSVWCVLFVVCPLSGVCSVWCVLYLVCAVSSVSSV
;
A
#
# COMPACT_ATOMS: atom_id res chain seq x y z
N MET A 1 8.96 -37.96 14.86
CA MET A 1 9.57 -36.98 15.79
C MET A 1 9.91 -35.70 15.03
N LEU A 2 8.91 -34.87 14.73
CA LEU A 2 9.07 -33.62 13.97
C LEU A 2 9.61 -32.54 14.89
N LYS A 3 10.93 -32.32 14.84
CA LYS A 3 11.59 -31.29 15.63
C LYS A 3 11.23 -29.92 15.07
N LYS A 4 10.26 -29.26 15.72
CA LYS A 4 10.03 -27.81 15.66
C LYS A 4 11.38 -27.09 15.73
N ARG A 5 11.81 -26.51 14.63
CA ARG A 5 12.91 -25.55 14.63
C ARG A 5 12.35 -24.24 14.10
N SER A 6 12.01 -23.37 15.05
CA SER A 6 11.89 -21.93 14.82
C SER A 6 13.23 -21.49 14.25
N ILE A 7 13.29 -21.28 12.93
CA ILE A 7 14.49 -20.81 12.25
C ILE A 7 14.18 -19.39 11.81
N CYS A 8 14.81 -18.45 12.50
CA CYS A 8 14.99 -17.09 12.04
C CYS A 8 15.75 -17.20 10.70
N CYS A 9 15.06 -17.14 9.57
CA CYS A 9 15.71 -17.08 8.27
C CYS A 9 16.27 -15.67 8.07
N VAL A 10 17.45 -15.40 8.65
CA VAL A 10 18.35 -14.37 8.13
C VAL A 10 19.13 -15.05 7.01
N LEU A 11 18.57 -15.05 5.80
CA LEU A 11 19.19 -15.68 4.65
C LEU A 11 19.57 -14.62 3.62
N CYS A 12 20.82 -14.17 3.67
CA CYS A 12 21.50 -13.51 2.55
C CYS A 12 21.99 -14.58 1.57
N LEU A 13 21.12 -15.07 0.68
CA LEU A 13 21.48 -15.68 -0.62
C LEU A 13 20.20 -16.08 -1.37
N VAL A 14 20.18 -15.79 -2.67
CA VAL A 14 19.11 -16.12 -3.64
C VAL A 14 18.42 -17.45 -3.30
N CYS A 15 17.16 -17.41 -2.88
CA CYS A 15 16.33 -18.59 -2.66
C CYS A 15 14.94 -18.41 -3.30
N PRO A 16 14.57 -19.21 -4.31
CA PRO A 16 13.18 -19.40 -4.67
C PRO A 16 12.57 -20.39 -3.66
N LEU A 17 12.14 -19.89 -2.50
CA LEU A 17 11.47 -20.72 -1.49
C LEU A 17 9.96 -20.71 -1.75
N CYS A 18 9.46 -21.80 -2.32
CA CYS A 18 8.04 -22.16 -2.36
C CYS A 18 7.56 -22.56 -0.95
N GLY A 19 6.54 -21.87 -0.44
CA GLY A 19 5.59 -22.37 0.56
C GLY A 19 6.14 -22.82 1.92
N GLY A 20 6.49 -21.87 2.80
CA GLY A 20 6.83 -22.14 4.20
C GLY A 20 6.06 -21.24 5.19
N CYS A 21 5.60 -21.82 6.30
CA CYS A 21 5.04 -21.09 7.45
C CYS A 21 6.19 -20.64 8.37
N CYS A 22 6.49 -19.34 8.40
CA CYS A 22 7.57 -18.77 9.21
C CYS A 22 7.00 -17.93 10.36
N VAL A 23 7.71 -17.77 11.48
CA VAL A 23 7.28 -16.83 12.54
C VAL A 23 7.75 -15.41 12.20
N TRP A 24 9.02 -15.28 11.79
CA TRP A 24 9.65 -14.05 11.31
C TRP A 24 10.38 -14.33 9.98
N CYS A 25 10.12 -13.53 8.96
CA CYS A 25 10.89 -13.52 7.71
C CYS A 25 11.63 -12.18 7.60
N VAL A 26 12.97 -12.21 7.55
CA VAL A 26 13.80 -11.04 7.23
C VAL A 26 14.65 -11.39 6.01
N LEU A 27 14.28 -10.86 4.85
CA LEU A 27 14.94 -11.16 3.58
C LEU A 27 15.63 -9.92 3.00
N CYS A 28 16.89 -10.07 2.61
CA CYS A 28 17.69 -9.00 2.01
C CYS A 28 18.25 -9.46 0.66
N LEU A 29 18.14 -8.60 -0.37
CA LEU A 29 18.87 -8.58 -1.66
C LEU A 29 17.96 -8.70 -2.92
N VAL A 30 17.70 -9.90 -3.45
CA VAL A 30 16.82 -10.08 -4.63
C VAL A 30 16.05 -11.40 -4.53
N CYS A 31 14.70 -11.38 -4.51
CA CYS A 31 13.90 -12.59 -4.29
C CYS A 31 12.58 -12.62 -5.07
N ALA A 32 12.19 -13.81 -5.55
CA ALA A 32 10.84 -14.11 -6.04
C ALA A 32 10.19 -15.11 -5.08
N LEU A 33 9.13 -14.68 -4.37
CA LEU A 33 8.43 -15.55 -3.41
C LEU A 33 6.98 -15.79 -3.83
N SER A 34 6.59 -17.07 -3.79
CA SER A 34 5.21 -17.53 -3.99
C SER A 34 4.68 -18.14 -2.70
N GLY A 35 3.60 -17.55 -2.16
CA GLY A 35 2.87 -18.09 -1.01
C GLY A 35 3.62 -17.99 0.31
N VAL A 36 3.85 -16.76 0.80
CA VAL A 36 4.45 -16.52 2.11
C VAL A 36 3.35 -16.43 3.17
N SER A 37 3.40 -17.29 4.18
CA SER A 37 2.55 -17.20 5.38
C SER A 37 3.44 -17.00 6.62
N SER A 38 3.33 -15.84 7.28
CA SER A 38 4.08 -15.60 8.51
C SER A 38 3.40 -14.64 9.47
N VAL A 39 3.88 -14.55 10.71
CA VAL A 39 3.37 -13.52 11.63
C VAL A 39 3.95 -12.16 11.25
N TRP A 40 5.26 -12.09 11.01
CA TRP A 40 5.96 -10.85 10.65
C TRP A 40 6.83 -11.04 9.40
N CYS A 41 6.56 -10.23 8.37
CA CYS A 41 7.24 -10.24 7.09
C CYS A 41 7.99 -8.91 6.90
N VAL A 42 9.32 -8.92 6.88
CA VAL A 42 10.14 -7.74 6.53
C VAL A 42 11.06 -8.07 5.36
N LEU A 43 10.95 -7.30 4.29
CA LEU A 43 11.76 -7.48 3.08
C LEU A 43 12.48 -6.18 2.71
N PHE A 44 13.76 -6.32 2.39
CA PHE A 44 14.65 -5.25 1.94
C PHE A 44 15.26 -5.60 0.58
N GLY A 45 15.21 -4.68 -0.38
CA GLY A 45 15.88 -4.81 -1.68
C GLY A 45 14.91 -4.96 -2.85
N VAL A 46 15.24 -5.84 -3.80
CA VAL A 46 14.47 -6.01 -5.04
C VAL A 46 13.63 -7.29 -5.00
N CYS A 47 12.31 -7.18 -4.87
CA CYS A 47 11.48 -8.37 -4.65
C CYS A 47 10.25 -8.46 -5.56
N SER A 48 9.90 -9.68 -5.94
CA SER A 48 8.65 -10.02 -6.62
C SER A 48 7.85 -10.98 -5.76
N LEU A 49 6.70 -10.53 -5.25
CA LEU A 49 5.86 -11.29 -4.33
C LEU A 49 4.53 -11.61 -4.99
N TRP A 50 4.16 -12.89 -5.00
CA TRP A 50 2.90 -13.32 -5.62
C TRP A 50 1.72 -13.26 -4.65
N CYS A 51 1.84 -13.94 -3.51
CA CYS A 51 0.81 -13.95 -2.47
C CYS A 51 1.48 -13.88 -1.11
N VAL A 52 1.05 -12.92 -0.29
CA VAL A 52 1.57 -12.70 1.06
C VAL A 52 0.41 -12.66 2.04
N LEU A 53 0.49 -13.51 3.06
CA LEU A 53 -0.46 -13.57 4.15
C LEU A 53 0.31 -13.42 5.47
N CYS A 54 0.36 -12.19 6.00
CA CYS A 54 1.07 -11.93 7.25
C CYS A 54 0.27 -11.03 8.20
N LEU A 55 0.55 -11.07 9.50
CA LEU A 55 -0.09 -10.12 10.42
C LEU A 55 0.47 -8.71 10.20
N VAL A 56 1.80 -8.61 10.12
CA VAL A 56 2.52 -7.37 9.78
C VAL A 56 3.42 -7.61 8.57
N PHE A 57 3.31 -6.73 7.57
CA PHE A 57 4.12 -6.74 6.37
C PHE A 57 4.83 -5.40 6.20
N ALA A 58 6.15 -5.43 6.09
CA ALA A 58 6.99 -4.27 5.82
C ALA A 58 7.90 -4.56 4.63
N LEU A 59 7.88 -3.66 3.64
CA LEU A 59 8.66 -3.78 2.42
C LEU A 59 9.41 -2.47 2.18
N SER A 60 10.69 -2.58 1.87
CA SER A 60 11.51 -1.43 1.50
C SER A 60 12.41 -1.75 0.32
N GLY A 61 12.42 -0.88 -0.69
CA GLY A 61 13.24 -1.03 -1.89
C GLY A 61 12.41 -0.99 -3.18
N VAL A 62 12.76 -1.82 -4.15
CA VAL A 62 12.12 -1.85 -5.49
C VAL A 62 11.34 -3.14 -5.63
N CYS A 63 10.01 -3.09 -5.57
CA CYS A 63 9.24 -4.31 -5.43
C CYS A 63 7.97 -4.35 -6.27
N SER A 64 7.63 -5.55 -6.73
CA SER A 64 6.34 -5.87 -7.33
C SER A 64 5.58 -6.85 -6.45
N VAL A 65 4.34 -6.52 -6.10
CA VAL A 65 3.52 -7.32 -5.19
C VAL A 65 2.15 -7.54 -5.81
N TRP A 66 1.79 -8.81 -6.02
CA TRP A 66 0.51 -9.16 -6.63
C TRP A 66 -0.65 -9.07 -5.64
N CYS A 67 -0.59 -9.84 -4.55
CA CYS A 67 -1.64 -9.88 -3.55
C CYS A 67 -1.07 -9.84 -2.14
N VAL A 68 -1.54 -8.90 -1.31
CA VAL A 68 -1.25 -8.86 0.13
C VAL A 68 -2.53 -8.90 0.93
N LEU A 69 -2.59 -9.85 1.86
CA LEU A 69 -3.59 -9.91 2.92
C LEU A 69 -2.86 -9.75 4.25
N CYS A 70 -3.06 -8.61 4.91
CA CYS A 70 -2.37 -8.29 6.15
C CYS A 70 -3.26 -7.56 7.17
N LEU A 71 -2.82 -7.45 8.42
CA LEU A 71 -3.44 -6.50 9.34
C LEU A 71 -2.81 -5.12 9.18
N VAL A 72 -1.48 -5.07 9.16
CA VAL A 72 -0.70 -3.85 8.91
C VAL A 72 0.25 -4.07 7.74
N CYS A 73 0.20 -3.16 6.76
CA CYS A 73 1.09 -3.14 5.62
C CYS A 73 1.82 -1.80 5.53
N ALA A 74 3.14 -1.84 5.42
CA ALA A 74 3.99 -0.68 5.18
C ALA A 74 4.87 -0.95 3.95
N LEU A 75 4.77 -0.10 2.93
CA LEU A 75 5.61 -0.15 1.74
C LEU A 75 6.37 1.17 1.59
N SER A 76 7.67 1.05 1.32
CA SER A 76 8.58 2.18 1.15
C SER A 76 9.49 1.97 -0.06
N GLY A 77 9.71 3.03 -0.84
CA GLY A 77 10.57 3.00 -2.03
C GLY A 77 9.79 3.01 -3.33
N VAL A 78 10.15 2.14 -4.27
CA VAL A 78 9.51 2.03 -5.60
C VAL A 78 8.68 0.76 -5.64
N CYS A 79 7.36 0.88 -5.50
CA CYS A 79 6.48 -0.27 -5.32
C CYS A 79 5.35 -0.31 -6.37
N SER A 80 5.17 -1.46 -7.00
CA SER A 80 4.01 -1.76 -7.85
C SER A 80 3.16 -2.81 -7.16
N VAL A 81 1.94 -2.45 -6.76
CA VAL A 81 1.05 -3.32 -5.99
C VAL A 81 -0.27 -3.54 -6.72
N TRP A 82 -0.65 -4.80 -6.91
CA TRP A 82 -1.88 -5.14 -7.64
C TRP A 82 -3.10 -5.09 -6.74
N ARG A 83 -3.09 -5.84 -5.62
CA ARG A 83 -4.19 -5.89 -4.66
C ARG A 83 -3.66 -5.88 -3.23
N VAL A 84 -4.22 -4.99 -2.41
CA VAL A 84 -3.99 -4.95 -0.97
C VAL A 84 -5.30 -4.99 -0.22
N LEU A 85 -5.39 -5.92 0.71
CA LEU A 85 -6.47 -6.00 1.68
C LEU A 85 -5.86 -5.98 3.08
N CYS A 86 -6.04 -4.85 3.77
CA CYS A 86 -5.38 -4.58 5.04
C CYS A 86 -6.32 -3.86 6.02
N LEU A 87 -5.97 -3.80 7.29
CA LEU A 87 -6.62 -2.87 8.21
C LEU A 87 -5.96 -1.49 8.09
N VAL A 88 -4.63 -1.46 8.10
CA VAL A 88 -3.83 -0.24 7.92
C VAL A 88 -2.81 -0.44 6.80
N CYS A 89 -2.78 0.49 5.85
CA CYS A 89 -1.84 0.48 4.74
C CYS A 89 -1.10 1.82 4.60
N ALA A 90 0.19 1.81 4.90
CA ALA A 90 1.07 2.94 4.67
C ALA A 90 1.90 2.73 3.40
N LEU A 91 1.85 3.69 2.48
CA LEU A 91 2.73 3.71 1.31
C LEU A 91 3.54 5.00 1.26
N SER A 92 4.83 4.85 0.98
CA SER A 92 5.79 5.95 0.91
C SER A 92 6.73 5.80 -0.28
N GLY A 93 6.96 6.88 -1.02
CA GLY A 93 7.87 6.91 -2.17
C GLY A 93 7.13 6.95 -3.51
N VAL A 94 7.56 6.12 -4.46
CA VAL A 94 6.98 6.04 -5.81
C VAL A 94 6.14 4.76 -5.90
N CYS A 95 4.82 4.90 -5.81
CA CYS A 95 3.91 3.77 -5.68
C CYS A 95 2.87 3.74 -6.81
N SER A 96 2.76 2.60 -7.50
CA SER A 96 1.64 2.31 -8.40
C SER A 96 0.75 1.25 -7.77
N VAL A 97 -0.50 1.59 -7.45
CA VAL A 97 -1.41 0.66 -6.78
C VAL A 97 -2.70 0.48 -7.57
N TRP A 98 -3.06 -0.77 -7.86
CA TRP A 98 -4.27 -1.07 -8.62
C TRP A 98 -5.53 -1.01 -7.76
N CYS A 99 -5.57 -1.81 -6.69
CA CYS A 99 -6.71 -1.87 -5.78
C CYS A 99 -6.26 -1.89 -4.32
N VAL A 100 -6.81 -1.01 -3.50
CA VAL A 100 -6.64 -1.00 -2.04
C VAL A 100 -7.98 -1.06 -1.36
N LEU A 101 -8.12 -2.02 -0.44
CA LEU A 101 -9.21 -2.09 0.53
C LEU A 101 -8.62 -2.02 1.93
N CYS A 102 -8.85 -0.91 2.63
CA CYS A 102 -8.26 -0.65 3.95
C CYS A 102 -9.22 0.07 4.89
N LEU A 103 -8.95 0.06 6.21
CA LEU A 103 -9.62 0.98 7.11
C LEU A 103 -8.95 2.36 7.05
N ALA A 104 -7.61 2.37 7.13
CA ALA A 104 -6.80 3.57 7.08
C ALA A 104 -5.68 3.45 6.04
N CYS A 105 -5.58 4.45 5.17
CA CYS A 105 -4.58 4.48 4.10
C CYS A 105 -3.84 5.83 4.02
N PRO A 106 -2.72 6.00 4.75
CA PRO A 106 -1.77 7.06 4.48
C PRO A 106 -0.88 6.75 3.26
N LEU A 107 -0.91 7.63 2.27
CA LEU A 107 -0.03 7.62 1.10
C LEU A 107 0.80 8.91 1.06
N SER A 108 2.09 8.74 0.81
CA SER A 108 3.06 9.83 0.74
C SER A 108 4.02 9.68 -0.44
N GLY A 109 4.26 10.77 -1.16
CA GLY A 109 5.20 10.82 -2.29
C GLY A 109 4.50 10.92 -3.64
N VAL A 110 4.96 10.12 -4.61
CA VAL A 110 4.42 10.08 -5.97
C VAL A 110 3.60 8.81 -6.13
N CYS A 111 2.27 8.93 -6.11
CA CYS A 111 1.38 7.79 -6.10
C CYS A 111 0.40 7.82 -7.28
N SER A 112 0.27 6.67 -7.94
CA SER A 112 -0.78 6.43 -8.95
C SER A 112 -1.67 5.31 -8.45
N VAL A 113 -2.93 5.63 -8.15
CA VAL A 113 -3.86 4.67 -7.57
C VAL A 113 -5.11 4.52 -8.41
N TRP A 114 -5.46 3.28 -8.77
CA TRP A 114 -6.61 3.03 -9.63
C TRP A 114 -7.93 2.98 -8.85
N ARG A 115 -7.99 2.16 -7.81
CA ARG A 115 -9.18 2.02 -6.97
C ARG A 115 -8.80 1.99 -5.50
N VAL A 116 -9.42 2.85 -4.71
CA VAL A 116 -9.30 2.85 -3.25
C VAL A 116 -10.68 2.79 -2.63
N LEU A 117 -10.84 1.86 -1.69
CA LEU A 117 -11.98 1.80 -0.80
C LEU A 117 -11.44 1.82 0.63
N CYS A 118 -11.59 2.96 1.30
CA CYS A 118 -11.03 3.20 2.62
C CYS A 118 -12.03 3.90 3.53
N LEU A 119 -11.93 3.73 4.85
CA LEU A 119 -12.72 4.57 5.75
C LEU A 119 -12.06 5.94 5.90
N VAL A 120 -10.74 5.94 6.12
CA VAL A 120 -9.90 7.13 6.20
C VAL A 120 -8.75 7.01 5.20
N CYS A 121 -8.59 8.04 4.37
CA CYS A 121 -7.45 8.15 3.46
C CYS A 121 -6.75 9.50 3.67
N ALA A 122 -5.42 9.47 3.69
CA ALA A 122 -4.59 10.67 3.74
C ALA A 122 -3.58 10.59 2.59
N LEU A 123 -3.64 11.54 1.67
CA LEU A 123 -2.73 11.61 0.53
C LEU A 123 -1.88 12.87 0.63
N SER A 124 -0.57 12.68 0.49
CA SER A 124 0.41 13.76 0.54
C SER A 124 1.41 13.64 -0.62
N GLY A 125 1.65 14.75 -1.32
CA GLY A 125 2.59 14.83 -2.44
C GLY A 125 1.90 14.95 -3.79
N VAL A 126 2.34 14.15 -4.77
CA VAL A 126 1.82 14.15 -6.14
C VAL A 126 1.04 12.86 -6.36
N CYS A 127 -0.28 12.96 -6.39
CA CYS A 127 -1.16 11.79 -6.43
C CYS A 127 -2.12 11.84 -7.61
N SER A 128 -2.14 10.79 -8.43
CA SER A 128 -3.19 10.57 -9.41
C SER A 128 -4.09 9.42 -8.95
N VAL A 129 -5.39 9.68 -8.85
CA VAL A 129 -6.32 8.67 -8.36
C VAL A 129 -7.54 8.56 -9.26
N TRP A 130 -7.84 7.35 -9.72
CA TRP A 130 -8.95 7.12 -10.65
C TRP A 130 -10.29 7.05 -9.93
N CYS A 131 -10.44 6.13 -8.98
CA CYS A 131 -11.66 5.99 -8.20
C CYS A 131 -11.36 5.91 -6.71
N VAL A 132 -11.98 6.78 -5.91
CA VAL A 132 -11.90 6.72 -4.46
C VAL A 132 -13.29 6.73 -3.86
N LEU A 133 -13.55 5.72 -3.03
CA LEU A 133 -14.66 5.70 -2.11
C LEU A 133 -14.08 5.78 -0.70
N CYS A 134 -14.25 6.93 -0.04
CA CYS A 134 -13.83 7.07 1.34
C CYS A 134 -14.83 7.83 2.20
N LEU A 135 -14.82 7.62 3.52
CA LEU A 135 -15.63 8.43 4.42
C LEU A 135 -14.95 9.77 4.68
N VAL A 136 -13.66 9.73 5.01
CA VAL A 136 -12.82 10.91 5.27
C VAL A 136 -11.58 10.86 4.39
N CYS A 137 -11.36 11.91 3.59
CA CYS A 137 -10.17 12.02 2.75
C CYS A 137 -9.45 13.35 2.95
N ALA A 138 -8.22 13.30 3.47
CA ALA A 138 -7.34 14.45 3.55
C ALA A 138 -6.36 14.46 2.36
N LEU A 139 -6.33 15.56 1.62
CA LEU A 139 -5.48 15.73 0.44
C LEU A 139 -4.55 16.92 0.64
N SER A 140 -3.25 16.70 0.42
CA SER A 140 -2.21 17.72 0.51
C SER A 140 -1.23 17.62 -0.67
N GLY A 141 -1.04 18.71 -1.42
CA GLY A 141 -0.09 18.78 -2.53
C GLY A 141 -0.77 18.93 -3.89
N VAL A 142 -0.38 18.14 -4.88
CA VAL A 142 -0.92 18.18 -6.24
C VAL A 142 -1.68 16.89 -6.52
N TYR A 143 -2.97 17.00 -6.82
CA TYR A 143 -3.83 15.84 -7.00
C TYR A 143 -4.71 15.94 -8.24
N SER A 144 -4.78 14.82 -8.97
CA SER A 144 -5.75 14.61 -10.04
C SER A 144 -6.66 13.45 -9.65
N VAL A 145 -7.95 13.72 -9.53
CA VAL A 145 -8.93 12.69 -9.12
C VAL A 145 -10.06 12.60 -10.11
N TRP A 146 -10.28 11.41 -10.69
CA TRP A 146 -11.29 11.23 -11.73
C TRP A 146 -12.68 11.07 -11.14
N CYS A 147 -12.87 10.10 -10.26
CA CYS A 147 -14.16 9.76 -9.65
C CYS A 147 -14.06 9.66 -8.14
N VAL A 148 -14.91 10.42 -7.45
CA VAL A 148 -14.84 10.58 -6.01
C VAL A 148 -16.21 10.48 -5.36
N LEU A 149 -16.30 9.68 -4.30
CA LEU A 149 -17.41 9.74 -3.35
C LEU A 149 -16.86 9.83 -1.94
N PHE A 150 -17.03 11.01 -1.33
CA PHE A 150 -16.54 11.33 0.01
C PHE A 150 -17.61 11.96 0.90
N VAL A 151 -17.54 11.71 2.21
CA VAL A 151 -18.39 12.45 3.17
C VAL A 151 -17.73 13.74 3.60
N VAL A 152 -16.45 13.69 3.99
CA VAL A 152 -15.69 14.84 4.48
C VAL A 152 -14.31 14.93 3.84
N CYS A 153 -13.99 16.08 3.24
CA CYS A 153 -12.69 16.31 2.61
C CYS A 153 -12.06 17.66 2.94
N PRO A 154 -11.02 17.69 3.80
CA PRO A 154 -10.07 18.80 3.84
C PRO A 154 -9.08 18.70 2.67
N LEU A 155 -9.05 19.74 1.85
CA LEU A 155 -8.18 19.88 0.67
C LEU A 155 -7.19 21.04 0.85
N SER A 156 -5.91 20.74 0.63
CA SER A 156 -4.83 21.72 0.61
C SER A 156 -3.93 21.50 -0.61
N GLY A 157 -3.69 22.54 -1.41
CA GLY A 157 -2.90 22.46 -2.66
C GLY A 157 -3.72 22.31 -3.95
N VAL A 158 -3.05 22.06 -5.07
CA VAL A 158 -3.67 22.17 -6.40
C VAL A 158 -4.46 20.91 -6.74
N CYS A 159 -5.68 21.09 -7.24
CA CYS A 159 -6.56 19.97 -7.57
C CYS A 159 -7.29 20.06 -8.89
N SER A 160 -7.33 18.92 -9.58
CA SER A 160 -8.17 18.69 -10.74
C SER A 160 -9.11 17.53 -10.45
N VAL A 161 -10.42 17.78 -10.43
CA VAL A 161 -11.43 16.77 -10.11
C VAL A 161 -12.49 16.70 -11.20
N TRP A 162 -12.70 15.53 -11.80
CA TRP A 162 -13.61 15.38 -12.95
C TRP A 162 -15.05 15.01 -12.56
N CYS A 163 -15.25 14.15 -11.56
CA CYS A 163 -16.57 13.70 -11.12
C CYS A 163 -16.61 13.59 -9.59
N VAL A 164 -17.53 14.31 -8.93
CA VAL A 164 -17.56 14.40 -7.46
C VAL A 164 -18.97 14.26 -6.91
N LEU A 165 -19.10 13.42 -5.88
CA LEU A 165 -20.20 13.43 -4.93
C LEU A 165 -19.60 13.65 -3.53
N TYR A 166 -19.75 14.84 -2.98
CA TYR A 166 -19.32 15.16 -1.62
C TYR A 166 -20.48 15.70 -0.78
N LEU A 167 -20.48 15.34 0.51
CA LEU A 167 -21.42 15.90 1.48
C LEU A 167 -20.88 17.20 2.11
N VAL A 168 -19.59 17.23 2.46
CA VAL A 168 -18.92 18.37 3.10
C VAL A 168 -17.47 18.52 2.60
N CYS A 169 -17.12 19.70 2.10
CA CYS A 169 -15.77 20.03 1.63
C CYS A 169 -15.24 21.30 2.31
N ALA A 170 -13.99 21.23 2.80
CA ALA A 170 -13.24 22.39 3.29
C ALA A 170 -12.01 22.58 2.40
N VAL A 171 -12.03 23.63 1.58
CA VAL A 171 -11.00 23.89 0.57
C VAL A 171 -10.20 25.12 0.96
N SER A 172 -8.88 24.98 1.04
CA SER A 172 -7.95 26.11 1.24
C SER A 172 -7.05 26.34 0.03
N SER A 173 -7.52 26.01 -1.18
CA SER A 173 -6.67 25.94 -2.37
C SER A 173 -7.37 26.20 -3.71
N VAL A 174 -6.58 26.26 -4.79
CA VAL A 174 -7.03 26.55 -6.15
C VAL A 174 -7.52 25.27 -6.82
N SER A 175 -8.83 25.19 -7.08
CA SER A 175 -9.46 24.06 -7.76
C SER A 175 -9.74 24.38 -9.22
N SER A 176 -9.25 23.57 -10.15
CA SER A 176 -9.76 23.51 -11.52
C SER A 176 -10.82 22.40 -11.59
N VAL A 177 -12.09 22.78 -11.72
CA VAL A 177 -13.21 21.87 -11.94
C VAL A 177 -13.40 21.68 -13.44
#